data_AF-A0A1Y0FT02-F1
#
_entry.id   AF-A0A1Y0FT02-F1
#
_cell.length_a   1.000
_cell.length_b   1.000
_cell.length_c   1.000
_cell.angle_alpha   90.00
_cell.angle_beta   90.00
_cell.angle_gamma   90.00
#
_symmetry.space_group_name_H-M   'P 1'
#
loop_
_entity.id
_entity.type
_entity.pdbx_description
1 polymer ?
#
loop_
_entity_poly.entity_id
_entity_poly.type
_entity_poly.pdbx_seq_one_letter_code
_entity_poly.pdbx_strand_id
1 'polypeptide(L)'
;MKAAIYILALSFLSILGCSGEEMEGFIKTQKNEMQCQVYFFKSWATYSHPVKPVDAIDYTESIKRGKFYRAWMCDTKESRSLFVLFEGIELSGFNPQLVPKTAEVYFYSVMRNQQADPVKGKKITPEDTLYEQDYFIAYMQNGEEHIQYAKQAVKLRYEYFYKDSGALDKVIITNALGETNTLEY
;
A
#
# COMPACT_ATOMS: atom_id res chain seq x y z
N MET A 1 26.02 -29.34 -11.63
CA MET A 1 25.10 -29.76 -10.54
C MET A 1 24.62 -28.50 -9.84
N LYS A 2 23.33 -28.21 -9.99
CA LYS A 2 22.64 -27.05 -9.40
C LYS A 2 21.90 -27.55 -8.16
N ALA A 3 22.28 -27.10 -6.97
CA ALA A 3 21.50 -27.29 -5.75
C ALA A 3 22.03 -26.35 -4.66
N ALA A 4 21.56 -25.09 -4.62
CA ALA A 4 21.71 -24.20 -3.47
C ALA A 4 20.82 -22.94 -3.59
N ILE A 5 19.52 -23.08 -3.85
CA ILE A 5 18.57 -21.96 -3.76
C ILE A 5 17.23 -22.49 -3.26
N TYR A 6 17.12 -22.89 -1.98
CA TYR A 6 15.81 -23.21 -1.38
C TYR A 6 15.69 -22.94 0.13
N ILE A 7 16.68 -22.33 0.78
CA ILE A 7 16.65 -22.18 2.26
C ILE A 7 16.11 -20.82 2.75
N LEU A 8 15.99 -19.80 1.90
CA LEU A 8 15.49 -18.47 2.32
C LEU A 8 14.00 -18.20 2.02
N ALA A 9 13.34 -19.06 1.24
CA ALA A 9 11.89 -18.95 1.00
C ALA A 9 11.06 -19.49 2.18
N LEU A 10 11.61 -20.42 2.98
CA LEU A 10 10.88 -21.05 4.10
C LEU A 10 10.81 -20.20 5.37
N SER A 11 11.73 -19.25 5.57
CA SER A 11 11.66 -18.30 6.69
C SER A 11 10.69 -17.14 6.44
N PHE A 12 10.15 -17.01 5.22
CA PHE A 12 9.17 -16.00 4.85
C PHE A 12 7.74 -16.39 5.28
N LEU A 13 7.39 -17.68 5.17
CA LEU A 13 6.05 -18.17 5.57
C LEU A 13 5.81 -18.10 7.09
N SER A 14 6.85 -18.28 7.90
CA SER A 14 6.71 -18.33 9.36
C SER A 14 6.53 -16.97 10.01
N ILE A 15 6.93 -15.87 9.34
CA ILE A 15 6.72 -14.50 9.84
C ILE A 15 5.28 -14.03 9.59
N LEU A 16 4.65 -14.54 8.53
CA LEU A 16 3.30 -14.16 8.13
C LEU A 16 2.18 -14.99 8.78
N GLY A 17 2.46 -16.15 9.39
CA GLY A 17 1.43 -17.02 9.93
C GLY A 17 0.40 -17.53 8.90
N CYS A 18 0.54 -17.14 7.64
CA CYS A 18 -0.26 -17.61 6.53
C CYS A 18 0.35 -18.91 6.00
N SER A 19 -0.35 -20.01 6.23
CA SER A 19 -0.20 -21.20 5.41
C SER A 19 -0.49 -20.84 3.96
N GLY A 20 0.52 -20.83 3.09
CA GLY A 20 0.47 -21.23 1.67
C GLY A 20 -0.59 -20.65 0.72
N GLU A 21 -1.47 -19.75 1.16
CA GLU A 21 -2.31 -18.96 0.27
C GLU A 21 -1.44 -17.82 -0.21
N GLU A 22 -1.08 -17.91 -1.49
CA GLU A 22 -0.45 -16.85 -2.25
C GLU A 22 -1.11 -15.52 -1.88
N MET A 23 -0.30 -14.50 -1.55
CA MET A 23 -0.79 -13.13 -1.43
C MET A 23 -1.20 -12.61 -2.83
N GLU A 24 -2.20 -13.24 -3.45
CA GLU A 24 -2.80 -12.83 -4.72
C GLU A 24 -3.48 -11.47 -4.48
N GLY A 25 -2.95 -10.41 -5.10
CA GLY A 25 -3.56 -9.07 -4.98
C GLY A 25 -2.60 -7.90 -4.73
N PHE A 26 -1.29 -8.07 -4.91
CA PHE A 26 -0.33 -6.97 -4.85
C PHE A 26 -0.26 -6.16 -6.16
N ILE A 27 0.15 -4.91 -6.05
CA ILE A 27 0.47 -4.04 -7.20
C ILE A 27 1.98 -4.05 -7.42
N LYS A 28 2.42 -4.40 -8.63
CA LYS A 28 3.82 -4.24 -9.07
C LYS A 28 4.06 -2.78 -9.45
N THR A 29 5.18 -2.21 -8.99
CA THR A 29 5.54 -0.82 -9.29
C THR A 29 7.03 -0.57 -9.06
N GLN A 30 7.48 0.67 -9.16
CA GLN A 30 8.86 1.08 -8.88
C GLN A 30 8.94 2.25 -7.90
N LYS A 31 9.81 2.14 -6.89
CA LYS A 31 10.11 3.24 -5.96
C LYS A 31 11.61 3.46 -5.91
N ASN A 32 12.06 4.68 -6.21
CA ASN A 32 13.49 5.04 -6.21
C ASN A 32 14.34 4.04 -7.01
N GLU A 33 13.91 3.72 -8.23
CA GLU A 33 14.55 2.75 -9.15
C GLU A 33 14.54 1.28 -8.69
N MET A 34 13.97 0.97 -7.53
CA MET A 34 13.77 -0.41 -7.07
C MET A 34 12.45 -0.97 -7.58
N GLN A 35 12.45 -2.22 -8.03
CA GLN A 35 11.20 -2.95 -8.28
C GLN A 35 10.53 -3.23 -6.95
N CYS A 36 9.23 -2.94 -6.85
CA CYS A 36 8.46 -3.10 -5.64
C CYS A 36 7.15 -3.84 -5.88
N GLN A 37 6.72 -4.54 -4.85
CA GLN A 37 5.42 -5.17 -4.72
C GLN A 37 4.72 -4.52 -3.53
N VAL A 38 3.54 -3.95 -3.78
CA VAL A 38 2.75 -3.26 -2.76
C VAL A 38 1.57 -4.13 -2.35
N TYR A 39 1.59 -4.53 -1.09
CA TYR A 39 0.58 -5.39 -0.47
C TYR A 39 -0.37 -4.59 0.40
N PHE A 40 -1.60 -5.07 0.57
CA PHE A 40 -2.65 -4.40 1.34
C PHE A 40 -3.18 -5.30 2.45
N PHE A 41 -3.57 -4.67 3.57
CA PHE A 41 -3.97 -5.38 4.79
C PHE A 41 -5.06 -4.63 5.53
N LYS A 42 -5.87 -5.35 6.31
CA LYS A 42 -6.88 -4.73 7.20
C LYS A 42 -6.25 -4.14 8.45
N SER A 43 -5.13 -4.69 8.93
CA SER A 43 -4.41 -4.22 10.12
C SER A 43 -2.94 -4.69 10.16
N TRP A 44 -2.20 -4.24 11.18
CA TRP A 44 -0.90 -4.79 11.55
C TRP A 44 -0.72 -4.79 13.07
N ALA A 45 0.20 -5.62 13.56
CA ALA A 45 0.66 -5.60 14.94
C ALA A 45 1.86 -4.66 15.11
N THR A 46 1.81 -3.77 16.11
CA THR A 46 2.83 -2.75 16.40
C THR A 46 3.82 -3.14 17.51
N TYR A 47 3.65 -4.29 18.16
CA TYR A 47 4.47 -4.70 19.31
C TYR A 47 5.86 -5.28 18.94
N SER A 48 6.19 -5.38 17.65
CA SER A 48 7.51 -5.83 17.18
C SER A 48 7.86 -5.18 15.84
N HIS A 49 9.13 -4.85 15.63
CA HIS A 49 9.65 -4.42 14.32
C HIS A 49 10.40 -5.56 13.62
N PRO A 50 10.21 -5.77 12.30
CA PRO A 50 9.24 -5.10 11.43
C PRO A 50 7.78 -5.37 11.85
N VAL A 51 6.90 -4.40 11.57
CA VAL A 51 5.47 -4.56 11.86
C VAL A 51 4.96 -5.81 11.16
N LYS A 52 4.07 -6.55 11.83
CA LYS A 52 3.52 -7.79 11.27
C LYS A 52 2.15 -7.51 10.67
N PRO A 53 1.98 -7.60 9.35
CA PRO A 53 0.67 -7.42 8.72
C PRO A 53 -0.30 -8.53 9.14
N VAL A 54 -1.59 -8.19 9.19
CA VAL A 54 -2.67 -9.12 9.54
C VAL A 54 -3.83 -8.89 8.57
N ASP A 55 -4.46 -9.98 8.15
CA ASP A 55 -5.57 -10.00 7.19
C ASP A 55 -5.21 -9.33 5.85
N ALA A 56 -4.46 -10.05 5.01
CA ALA A 56 -4.19 -9.62 3.64
C ALA A 56 -5.48 -9.43 2.85
N ILE A 57 -5.51 -8.39 2.01
CA ILE A 57 -6.63 -8.04 1.13
C ILE A 57 -6.09 -7.56 -0.22
N ASP A 58 -6.92 -7.64 -1.24
CA ASP A 58 -6.59 -7.00 -2.52
C ASP A 58 -6.79 -5.48 -2.47
N TYR A 59 -6.26 -4.79 -3.48
CA TYR A 59 -6.37 -3.34 -3.57
C TYR A 59 -7.82 -2.84 -3.64
N THR A 60 -8.70 -3.52 -4.37
CA THR A 60 -10.10 -3.12 -4.52
C THR A 60 -10.86 -3.22 -3.20
N GLU A 61 -10.66 -4.31 -2.45
CA GLU A 61 -11.21 -4.45 -1.10
C GLU A 61 -10.67 -3.34 -0.18
N SER A 62 -9.37 -3.03 -0.27
CA SER A 62 -8.77 -1.95 0.51
C SER A 62 -9.44 -0.60 0.27
N ILE A 63 -9.72 -0.27 -1.00
CA ILE A 63 -10.45 0.94 -1.40
C ILE A 63 -11.87 0.93 -0.87
N LYS A 64 -12.60 -0.19 -1.02
CA LYS A 64 -13.98 -0.34 -0.51
C LYS A 64 -14.09 -0.27 1.01
N ARG A 65 -12.99 -0.40 1.75
CA ARG A 65 -12.97 -0.14 3.20
C ARG A 65 -12.79 1.34 3.54
N GLY A 66 -12.22 2.14 2.65
CA GLY A 66 -11.85 3.54 2.87
C GLY A 66 -10.71 3.75 3.88
N LYS A 67 -10.32 2.72 4.62
CA LYS A 67 -9.20 2.69 5.56
C LYS A 67 -8.47 1.36 5.43
N PHE A 68 -7.18 1.42 5.18
CA PHE A 68 -6.36 0.24 4.92
C PHE A 68 -4.90 0.49 5.26
N TYR A 69 -4.13 -0.60 5.29
CA TYR A 69 -2.69 -0.54 5.46
C TYR A 69 -2.03 -1.06 4.20
N ARG A 70 -0.88 -0.49 3.83
CA ARG A 70 -0.07 -0.97 2.71
C ARG A 70 1.38 -1.15 3.09
N ALA A 71 2.04 -2.14 2.51
CA ALA A 71 3.45 -2.42 2.69
C ALA A 71 4.16 -2.51 1.33
N TRP A 72 5.30 -1.84 1.21
CA TRP A 72 6.13 -1.85 0.02
C TRP A 72 7.29 -2.80 0.26
N MET A 73 7.31 -3.91 -0.46
CA MET A 73 8.43 -4.83 -0.51
C MET A 73 9.21 -4.55 -1.79
N CYS A 74 10.46 -4.13 -1.66
CA CYS A 74 11.27 -3.75 -2.81
C CYS A 74 12.52 -4.63 -2.92
N ASP A 75 12.92 -4.92 -4.15
CA ASP A 75 14.13 -5.65 -4.45
C ASP A 75 15.33 -4.71 -4.29
N THR A 76 16.23 -5.08 -3.39
CA THR A 76 17.50 -4.38 -3.21
C THR A 76 18.46 -4.69 -4.36
N LYS A 77 19.56 -3.92 -4.47
CA LYS A 77 20.62 -4.16 -5.47
C LYS A 77 21.19 -5.59 -5.42
N GLU A 78 21.12 -6.26 -4.27
CA GLU A 78 21.53 -7.66 -4.11
C GLU A 78 20.42 -8.68 -4.44
N SER A 79 19.30 -8.25 -5.05
CA SER A 79 18.11 -9.07 -5.31
C SER A 79 17.49 -9.70 -4.06
N ARG A 80 17.66 -9.06 -2.90
CA ARG A 80 16.90 -9.42 -1.68
C ARG A 80 15.67 -8.54 -1.60
N SER A 81 14.48 -9.14 -1.48
CA SER A 81 13.23 -8.41 -1.27
C SER A 81 13.07 -8.05 0.20
N LEU A 82 13.00 -6.75 0.50
CA LEU A 82 12.85 -6.23 1.87
C LEU A 82 11.68 -5.25 1.94
N PHE A 83 10.97 -5.24 3.07
CA PHE A 83 9.96 -4.21 3.30
C PHE A 83 10.62 -2.88 3.63
N VAL A 84 10.39 -1.87 2.81
CA VAL A 84 11.03 -0.55 2.98
C VAL A 84 10.06 0.51 3.53
N LEU A 85 8.76 0.27 3.41
CA LEU A 85 7.74 1.25 3.77
C LEU A 85 6.44 0.56 4.17
N PHE A 86 5.87 0.95 5.32
CA PHE A 86 4.52 0.60 5.74
C PHE A 86 3.72 1.86 6.01
N GLU A 87 2.48 1.91 5.54
CA GLU A 87 1.61 3.08 5.69
C GLU A 87 0.20 2.68 6.09
N GLY A 88 -0.39 3.42 7.04
CA GLY A 88 -1.81 3.40 7.33
C GLY A 88 -2.48 4.54 6.57
N ILE A 89 -3.39 4.20 5.66
CA ILE A 89 -4.05 5.13 4.75
C ILE A 89 -5.53 5.26 5.12
N GLU A 90 -6.02 6.50 5.11
CA GLU A 90 -7.45 6.83 5.16
C GLU A 90 -7.82 7.68 3.94
N LEU A 91 -8.89 7.30 3.25
CA LEU A 91 -9.42 8.03 2.10
C LEU A 91 -10.41 9.09 2.57
N SER A 92 -9.90 10.31 2.77
CA SER A 92 -10.73 11.46 3.13
C SER A 92 -11.57 11.93 1.93
N GLY A 93 -12.82 12.35 2.18
CA GLY A 93 -13.76 12.76 1.13
C GLY A 93 -14.49 11.61 0.42
N PHE A 94 -14.12 10.36 0.70
CA PHE A 94 -14.72 9.16 0.12
C PHE A 94 -15.61 8.44 1.13
N ASN A 95 -16.81 8.05 0.72
CA ASN A 95 -17.71 7.22 1.53
C ASN A 95 -17.75 5.77 1.00
N PRO A 96 -17.08 4.82 1.66
CA PRO A 96 -17.09 3.42 1.24
C PRO A 96 -18.47 2.75 1.30
N GLN A 97 -19.38 3.23 2.15
CA GLN A 97 -20.71 2.63 2.31
C GLN A 97 -21.60 2.83 1.08
N LEU A 98 -21.27 3.79 0.22
CA LEU A 98 -22.00 4.02 -1.02
C LEU A 98 -21.57 3.07 -2.14
N VAL A 99 -20.41 2.43 -2.02
CA VAL A 99 -19.89 1.52 -3.06
C VAL A 99 -20.49 0.13 -2.85
N PRO A 100 -21.25 -0.42 -3.82
CA PRO A 100 -21.75 -1.79 -3.72
C PRO A 100 -20.59 -2.78 -3.59
N LYS A 101 -20.76 -3.80 -2.75
CA LYS A 101 -19.69 -4.80 -2.49
C LYS A 101 -19.19 -5.46 -3.77
N THR A 102 -20.09 -5.71 -4.72
CA THR A 102 -19.80 -6.36 -6.02
C THR A 102 -19.40 -5.38 -7.12
N ALA A 103 -19.43 -4.06 -6.88
CA ALA A 103 -19.10 -3.09 -7.92
C ALA A 103 -17.61 -3.15 -8.28
N GLU A 104 -17.32 -3.07 -9.57
CA GLU A 104 -15.97 -2.75 -10.04
C GLU A 104 -15.68 -1.27 -9.76
N VAL A 105 -14.42 -0.95 -9.44
CA VAL A 105 -13.96 0.42 -9.17
C VAL A 105 -12.99 0.88 -10.25
N TYR A 106 -13.10 2.14 -10.63
CA TYR A 106 -12.23 2.79 -11.60
C TYR A 106 -11.65 4.07 -11.00
N PHE A 107 -10.49 4.48 -11.49
CA PHE A 107 -9.76 5.61 -10.95
C PHE A 107 -9.54 6.68 -12.02
N TYR A 108 -9.66 7.94 -11.63
CA TYR A 108 -9.37 9.09 -12.49
C TYR A 108 -8.45 10.05 -11.76
N SER A 109 -7.48 10.63 -12.48
CA SER A 109 -6.63 11.69 -11.95
C SER A 109 -7.47 12.91 -11.58
N VAL A 110 -6.94 13.72 -10.67
CA VAL A 110 -7.57 15.00 -10.34
C VAL A 110 -6.92 16.10 -11.18
N MET A 111 -7.75 16.87 -11.86
CA MET A 111 -7.37 18.16 -12.43
C MET A 111 -7.94 19.27 -11.53
N ARG A 112 -7.38 20.47 -11.63
CA ARG A 112 -7.90 21.65 -10.92
C ARG A 112 -8.47 22.63 -11.93
N ASN A 113 -9.69 23.12 -11.68
CA ASN A 113 -10.23 24.24 -12.45
C ASN A 113 -9.55 25.56 -12.03
N GLN A 114 -10.01 26.68 -12.59
CA GLN A 114 -9.47 28.01 -12.27
C GLN A 114 -9.69 28.43 -10.80
N GLN A 115 -10.65 27.82 -10.12
CA GLN A 115 -11.00 28.03 -8.72
C GLN A 115 -10.29 27.03 -7.77
N ALA A 116 -9.39 26.20 -8.30
CA ALA A 116 -8.71 25.12 -7.60
C ALA A 116 -9.60 23.98 -7.10
N ASP A 117 -10.84 23.86 -7.62
CA ASP A 117 -11.70 22.73 -7.30
C ASP A 117 -11.24 21.45 -8.00
N PRO A 118 -11.34 20.29 -7.34
CA PRO A 118 -11.10 19.00 -7.99
C PRO A 118 -12.11 18.76 -9.12
N VAL A 119 -11.61 18.50 -10.32
CA VAL A 119 -12.40 18.04 -11.46
C VAL A 119 -11.82 16.76 -12.05
N LYS A 120 -12.69 15.88 -12.56
CA LYS A 120 -12.32 14.57 -13.11
C LYS A 120 -11.37 14.73 -14.30
N GLY A 121 -10.17 14.18 -14.17
CA GLY A 121 -9.16 14.10 -15.23
C GLY A 121 -9.23 12.81 -16.03
N LYS A 122 -8.08 12.35 -16.51
CA LYS A 122 -7.96 11.11 -17.30
C LYS A 122 -8.12 9.88 -16.40
N LYS A 123 -8.54 8.75 -16.99
CA LYS A 123 -8.52 7.46 -16.30
C LYS A 123 -7.07 7.10 -15.95
N ILE A 124 -6.87 6.59 -14.74
CA ILE A 124 -5.57 6.13 -14.22
C ILE A 124 -5.69 4.69 -13.72
N THR A 125 -4.55 4.05 -13.54
CA THR A 125 -4.45 2.68 -13.07
C THR A 125 -4.41 2.61 -11.53
N PRO A 126 -4.68 1.43 -10.95
CA PRO A 126 -4.38 1.18 -9.53
C PRO A 126 -2.94 1.52 -9.14
N GLU A 127 -1.96 1.30 -10.02
CA GLU A 127 -0.57 1.64 -9.75
C GLU A 127 -0.36 3.14 -9.58
N ASP A 128 -0.94 3.95 -10.49
CA ASP A 128 -0.81 5.42 -10.44
C ASP A 128 -1.31 5.97 -9.10
N THR A 129 -2.41 5.43 -8.58
CA THR A 129 -2.99 5.88 -7.30
C THR A 129 -2.07 5.67 -6.10
N LEU A 130 -1.02 4.86 -6.19
CA LEU A 130 -0.05 4.71 -5.10
C LEU A 130 0.77 5.99 -4.86
N TYR A 131 0.95 6.79 -5.92
CA TYR A 131 1.77 8.01 -5.95
C TYR A 131 0.95 9.29 -5.89
N GLU A 132 -0.33 9.24 -6.25
CA GLU A 132 -1.22 10.41 -6.25
C GLU A 132 -1.70 10.75 -4.83
N GLN A 133 -1.64 12.03 -4.44
CA GLN A 133 -2.18 12.45 -3.15
C GLN A 133 -3.72 12.39 -3.13
N ASP A 134 -4.35 12.67 -4.25
CA ASP A 134 -5.79 12.59 -4.45
C ASP A 134 -6.16 12.10 -5.84
N TYR A 135 -7.32 11.47 -5.93
CA TYR A 135 -7.87 10.92 -7.17
C TYR A 135 -9.39 10.77 -7.02
N PHE A 136 -10.09 10.57 -8.14
CA PHE A 136 -11.49 10.18 -8.09
C PHE A 136 -11.63 8.66 -8.18
N ILE A 137 -12.57 8.13 -7.40
CA ILE A 137 -13.00 6.73 -7.42
C ILE A 137 -14.39 6.70 -8.04
N ALA A 138 -14.53 5.97 -9.14
CA ALA A 138 -15.80 5.75 -9.81
C ALA A 138 -16.25 4.29 -9.66
N TYR A 139 -17.56 4.05 -9.69
CA TYR A 139 -18.16 2.72 -9.69
C TYR A 139 -19.51 2.78 -10.41
N MET A 140 -19.92 1.66 -10.99
CA MET A 140 -21.22 1.53 -11.65
C MET A 140 -22.27 1.01 -10.68
N GLN A 141 -23.44 1.65 -10.64
CA GLN A 141 -24.60 1.16 -9.90
C GLN A 141 -25.85 1.40 -10.75
N ASN A 142 -26.62 0.35 -11.00
CA ASN A 142 -27.86 0.41 -11.79
C ASN A 142 -27.68 1.04 -13.20
N GLY A 143 -26.49 0.91 -13.81
CA GLY A 143 -26.18 1.48 -15.12
C GLY A 143 -25.72 2.94 -15.10
N GLU A 144 -25.63 3.57 -13.92
CA GLU A 144 -25.12 4.93 -13.75
C GLU A 144 -23.70 4.90 -13.16
N GLU A 145 -22.83 5.79 -13.67
CA GLU A 145 -21.50 6.02 -13.10
C GLU A 145 -21.62 6.97 -11.91
N HIS A 146 -21.25 6.49 -10.74
CA HIS A 146 -21.10 7.32 -9.55
C HIS A 146 -19.62 7.59 -9.33
N ILE A 147 -19.29 8.84 -9.01
CA ILE A 147 -17.91 9.27 -8.78
C ILE A 147 -17.78 9.99 -7.45
N GLN A 148 -16.73 9.66 -6.71
CA GLN A 148 -16.39 10.27 -5.43
C GLN A 148 -14.95 10.77 -5.47
N TYR A 149 -14.71 11.95 -4.93
CA TYR A 149 -13.36 12.47 -4.73
C TYR A 149 -12.74 11.82 -3.49
N ALA A 150 -11.48 11.39 -3.58
CA ALA A 150 -10.75 10.79 -2.47
C ALA A 150 -9.37 11.42 -2.34
N LYS A 151 -9.00 11.79 -1.11
CA LYS A 151 -7.65 12.23 -0.77
C LYS A 151 -7.03 11.25 0.21
N GLN A 152 -5.86 10.72 -0.16
CA GLN A 152 -5.08 9.84 0.70
C GLN A 152 -4.48 10.63 1.86
N ALA A 153 -4.91 10.29 3.07
CA ALA A 153 -4.31 10.77 4.31
C ALA A 153 -3.48 9.65 4.93
N VAL A 154 -2.16 9.82 4.94
CA VAL A 154 -1.24 8.92 5.66
C VAL A 154 -1.39 9.21 7.15
N LYS A 155 -1.91 8.25 7.91
CA LYS A 155 -2.11 8.36 9.36
C LYS A 155 -0.91 7.88 10.17
N LEU A 156 -0.13 6.98 9.60
CA LEU A 156 1.04 6.40 10.22
C LEU A 156 1.94 5.87 9.12
N ARG A 157 3.24 6.09 9.24
CA ARG A 157 4.25 5.62 8.31
C ARG A 157 5.43 5.04 9.07
N TYR A 158 5.93 3.90 8.62
CA TYR A 158 7.20 3.32 9.05
C TYR A 158 8.10 3.18 7.82
N GLU A 159 9.21 3.91 7.79
CA GLU A 159 10.23 3.83 6.76
C GLU A 159 11.43 3.04 7.30
N TYR A 160 11.73 1.92 6.64
CA TYR A 160 12.74 0.97 7.07
C TYR A 160 14.02 1.16 6.25
N PHE A 161 15.14 1.29 6.94
CA PHE A 161 16.46 1.44 6.35
C PHE A 161 17.33 0.26 6.75
N TYR A 162 18.06 -0.29 5.80
CA TYR A 162 18.88 -1.48 6.00
C TYR A 162 20.34 -1.16 5.70
N LYS A 163 21.23 -1.79 6.46
CA LYS A 163 22.67 -1.83 6.21
C LYS A 163 22.92 -2.68 4.95
N ASP A 164 24.10 -2.55 4.34
CA ASP A 164 24.49 -3.37 3.19
C ASP A 164 24.44 -4.88 3.48
N SER A 165 24.60 -5.28 4.75
CA SER A 165 24.45 -6.67 5.19
C SER A 165 23.01 -7.21 5.07
N GLY A 166 22.02 -6.34 4.89
CA GLY A 166 20.58 -6.63 4.98
C GLY A 166 20.03 -6.58 6.41
N ALA A 167 20.86 -6.26 7.41
CA ALA A 167 20.39 -6.01 8.77
C ALA A 167 19.62 -4.69 8.84
N LEU A 168 18.59 -4.63 9.68
CA LEU A 168 17.87 -3.39 9.94
C LEU A 168 18.82 -2.38 10.60
N ASP A 169 18.90 -1.18 10.03
CA ASP A 169 19.69 -0.06 10.54
C ASP A 169 18.84 0.80 11.45
N LYS A 170 17.74 1.31 10.88
CA LYS A 170 16.82 2.18 11.59
C LYS A 170 15.42 2.14 11.01
N VAL A 171 14.47 2.61 11.79
CA VAL A 171 13.09 2.83 11.38
C VAL A 171 12.69 4.27 11.70
N ILE A 172 12.25 5.01 10.69
CA ILE A 172 11.67 6.35 10.88
C ILE A 172 10.14 6.19 10.91
N ILE A 173 9.54 6.63 12.01
CA ILE A 173 8.11 6.54 12.26
C ILE A 173 7.53 7.95 12.13
N THR A 174 6.57 8.14 11.23
CA THR A 174 5.87 9.43 11.06
C THR A 174 4.39 9.27 11.39
N ASN A 175 3.85 10.11 12.28
CA ASN A 175 2.44 10.07 12.64
C ASN A 175 1.57 10.96 11.72
N ALA A 176 0.26 11.01 11.97
CA ALA A 176 -0.70 11.79 11.18
C ALA A 176 -0.47 13.31 11.20
N LEU A 177 0.28 13.82 12.18
CA LEU A 177 0.66 15.24 12.30
C LEU A 177 1.96 15.55 11.55
N GLY A 178 2.65 14.54 11.03
CA GLY A 178 3.97 14.68 10.41
C GLY A 178 5.12 14.66 11.41
N GLU A 179 4.86 14.41 12.69
CA GLU A 179 5.91 14.28 13.70
C GLU A 179 6.64 12.96 13.53
N THR A 180 7.97 13.02 13.65
CA THR A 180 8.85 11.87 13.42
C THR A 180 9.49 11.37 14.70
N ASN A 181 9.65 10.05 14.78
CA ASN A 181 10.46 9.38 15.79
C ASN A 181 11.37 8.36 15.10
N THR A 182 12.59 8.19 15.59
CA THR A 182 13.58 7.28 14.99
C THR A 182 13.95 6.18 15.98
N LEU A 183 13.90 4.94 15.52
CA LEU A 183 14.38 3.76 16.26
C LEU A 183 15.63 3.24 15.57
N GLU A 184 16.75 3.19 16.28
CA GLU A 184 18.05 2.70 15.81
C GLU A 184 18.28 1.24 16.26
N TYR A 185 18.99 0.43 15.45
CA TYR A 185 19.23 -1.01 15.65
C TYR A 185 20.69 -1.45 15.46
#